data_AF-A0A7K2NEK6-F1
#
_entry.id   AF-A0A7K2NEK6-F1
#
_cell.length_a   1.000
_cell.length_b   1.000
_cell.length_c   1.000
_cell.angle_alpha   90.00
_cell.angle_beta   90.00
_cell.angle_gamma   90.00
#
_symmetry.space_group_name_H-M   'P 1'
#
loop_
_entity.id
_entity.type
_entity.pdbx_description
1 polymer ?
#
loop_
_entity_poly.entity_id
_entity_poly.type
_entity_poly.pdbx_seq_one_letter_code
_entity_poly.pdbx_strand_id
1 'polypeptide(L)'
;MSTSKVFTEFTEGLRAINSSPDGNGPGKALGERFKNATSSVYDMAAAGSAKGDIWNWGMHDDAVLAEIREVIPGFARYDTDGFSEQLYFLALREVPLGLDEYAGKSVLEVGCGLGEGLNFLSRLVPGAELTGLDLSTAAIDRAKARLSRSGGLTFVHGDAENLPFEDDSLDVVVNIESSHTYPDFERFLAEVARVLKPGGWLTHIDTFTTGRYELLTRLKKESGPLEWVHERDISAEVRTAIRRRMTPGSHFRRAFDAKRMPLPARVLGEEARKAIFGAKFAGFPESRRTRLLKKAGLVPALTALPDSYRHHVARKVQGLAP
;
A
#
# COMPACT_ATOMS: atom_id res chain seq x y z
N MET A 1 -15.09 15.00 14.28
CA MET A 1 -15.27 13.69 14.95
C MET A 1 -14.21 13.54 16.03
N SER A 2 -14.48 12.91 17.18
CA SER A 2 -13.40 12.74 18.19
C SER A 2 -12.37 11.71 17.71
N THR A 3 -11.09 11.90 18.03
CA THR A 3 -10.00 10.98 17.66
C THR A 3 -10.30 9.54 18.09
N SER A 4 -10.87 9.36 19.29
CA SER A 4 -11.27 8.04 19.78
C SER A 4 -12.31 7.37 18.88
N LYS A 5 -13.33 8.10 18.42
CA LYS A 5 -14.36 7.55 17.54
C LYS A 5 -13.78 7.15 16.17
N VAL A 6 -12.84 7.93 15.64
CA VAL A 6 -12.14 7.62 14.38
C VAL A 6 -11.39 6.29 14.48
N PHE A 7 -10.62 6.09 15.55
CA PHE A 7 -9.92 4.82 15.76
C PHE A 7 -10.88 3.66 15.97
N THR A 8 -12.00 3.85 16.68
CA THR A 8 -13.02 2.80 16.81
C THR A 8 -13.56 2.38 15.44
N GLU A 9 -14.05 3.33 14.63
CA GLU A 9 -14.61 3.02 13.30
C GLU A 9 -13.57 2.39 12.36
N PHE A 10 -12.32 2.86 12.40
CA PHE A 10 -11.21 2.26 11.65
C PHE A 10 -10.99 0.78 12.04
N THR A 11 -10.96 0.50 13.34
CA THR A 11 -10.70 -0.87 13.83
C THR A 11 -11.88 -1.81 13.63
N GLU A 12 -13.10 -1.30 13.70
CA GLU A 12 -14.32 -2.05 13.38
C GLU A 12 -14.36 -2.41 11.91
N GLY A 13 -14.03 -1.48 11.02
CA GLY A 13 -13.97 -1.73 9.57
C GLY A 13 -12.87 -2.73 9.20
N LEU A 14 -11.65 -2.59 9.73
CA LEU A 14 -10.58 -3.58 9.55
C LEU A 14 -11.00 -4.97 10.05
N ARG A 15 -11.66 -5.05 11.21
CA ARG A 15 -12.18 -6.34 11.71
C ARG A 15 -13.21 -6.92 10.77
N ALA A 16 -14.14 -6.11 10.26
CA ALA A 16 -15.18 -6.55 9.35
C ALA A 16 -14.57 -7.09 8.05
N ILE A 17 -13.57 -6.40 7.51
CA ILE A 17 -12.78 -6.83 6.34
C ILE A 17 -12.08 -8.16 6.60
N ASN A 18 -11.37 -8.28 7.72
CA ASN A 18 -10.50 -9.42 7.99
C ASN A 18 -11.24 -10.67 8.50
N SER A 19 -12.44 -10.49 9.06
CA SER A 19 -13.24 -11.58 9.64
C SER A 19 -14.35 -12.03 8.70
N SER A 20 -14.44 -11.47 7.49
CA SER A 20 -15.48 -11.80 6.54
C SER A 20 -15.32 -13.23 6.00
N PRO A 21 -16.32 -14.12 6.17
CA PRO A 21 -16.22 -15.51 5.74
C PRO A 21 -16.13 -15.68 4.21
N ASP A 22 -16.68 -14.75 3.44
CA ASP A 22 -16.64 -14.74 1.98
C ASP A 22 -15.59 -13.76 1.41
N GLY A 23 -14.80 -13.16 2.31
CA GLY A 23 -13.76 -12.16 2.06
C GLY A 23 -14.28 -10.79 1.62
N ASN A 24 -15.58 -10.64 1.34
CA ASN A 24 -16.19 -9.36 1.01
C ASN A 24 -16.21 -8.46 2.24
N GLY A 25 -15.83 -7.19 2.09
CA GLY A 25 -15.79 -6.30 3.23
C GLY A 25 -17.19 -5.90 3.72
N PRO A 26 -17.24 -4.98 4.69
CA PRO A 26 -18.49 -4.62 5.33
C PRO A 26 -19.50 -4.04 4.33
N GLY A 27 -20.79 -4.30 4.55
CA GLY A 27 -21.86 -3.71 3.72
C GLY A 27 -21.77 -2.18 3.62
N LYS A 28 -22.30 -1.61 2.52
CA LYS A 28 -22.09 -0.23 2.06
C LYS A 28 -22.01 0.84 3.17
N ALA A 29 -22.97 0.86 4.09
CA ALA A 29 -23.01 1.87 5.15
C ALA A 29 -21.83 1.79 6.13
N LEU A 30 -21.36 0.59 6.47
CA LEU A 30 -20.17 0.41 7.31
C LEU A 30 -18.88 0.60 6.48
N GLY A 31 -18.88 0.23 5.20
CA GLY A 31 -17.80 0.55 4.26
C GLY A 31 -17.51 2.05 4.17
N GLU A 32 -18.53 2.88 3.99
CA GLU A 32 -18.38 4.35 3.93
C GLU A 32 -17.85 4.96 5.24
N ARG A 33 -18.34 4.50 6.41
CA ARG A 33 -17.77 4.92 7.70
C ARG A 33 -16.31 4.52 7.83
N PHE A 34 -15.99 3.30 7.40
CA PHE A 34 -14.62 2.81 7.42
C PHE A 34 -13.71 3.64 6.52
N LYS A 35 -14.11 3.96 5.28
CA LYS A 35 -13.36 4.85 4.37
C LYS A 35 -13.08 6.21 5.00
N ASN A 36 -14.09 6.85 5.59
CA ASN A 36 -13.94 8.14 6.26
C ASN A 36 -12.96 8.07 7.45
N ALA A 37 -13.04 6.99 8.24
CA ALA A 37 -12.12 6.75 9.34
C ALA A 37 -10.69 6.49 8.84
N THR A 38 -10.53 5.70 7.77
CA THR A 38 -9.27 5.43 7.09
C THR A 38 -8.63 6.73 6.60
N SER A 39 -9.36 7.56 5.83
CA SER A 39 -8.87 8.88 5.40
C SER A 39 -8.38 9.71 6.59
N SER A 40 -9.16 9.78 7.67
CA SER A 40 -8.79 10.54 8.87
C SER A 40 -7.51 10.01 9.55
N VAL A 41 -7.32 8.68 9.59
CA VAL A 41 -6.11 8.05 10.13
C VAL A 41 -4.89 8.39 9.27
N TYR A 42 -5.03 8.31 7.95
CA TYR A 42 -3.93 8.63 7.04
C TYR A 42 -3.65 10.13 6.95
N ASP A 43 -4.63 11.01 7.17
CA ASP A 43 -4.40 12.45 7.31
C ASP A 43 -3.54 12.76 8.55
N MET A 44 -3.83 12.09 9.69
CA MET A 44 -2.99 12.18 10.89
C MET A 44 -1.57 11.63 10.63
N ALA A 45 -1.44 10.54 9.88
CA ALA A 45 -0.14 9.99 9.49
C ALA A 45 0.63 10.95 8.57
N ALA A 46 -0.04 11.59 7.60
CA ALA A 46 0.52 12.59 6.70
C ALA A 46 1.12 13.77 7.47
N ALA A 47 0.40 14.29 8.47
CA ALA A 47 0.88 15.38 9.30
C ALA A 47 2.21 15.06 10.00
N GLY A 48 2.38 13.82 10.45
CA GLY A 48 3.57 13.32 11.13
C GLY A 48 4.68 12.77 10.21
N SER A 49 4.52 12.82 8.89
CA SER A 49 5.45 12.17 7.96
C SER A 49 6.55 13.10 7.42
N ALA A 50 7.77 12.57 7.37
CA ALA A 50 8.96 13.23 6.85
C ALA A 50 9.08 13.06 5.33
N LYS A 51 10.15 13.60 4.74
CA LYS A 51 10.55 13.28 3.36
C LYS A 51 11.07 11.84 3.31
N GLY A 52 10.79 11.11 2.23
CA GLY A 52 11.21 9.71 2.08
C GLY A 52 10.41 8.70 2.90
N ASP A 53 9.39 9.15 3.66
CA ASP A 53 8.46 8.24 4.35
C ASP A 53 7.56 7.56 3.30
N ILE A 54 7.82 6.28 3.04
CA ILE A 54 6.97 5.41 2.24
C ILE A 54 6.14 4.52 3.19
N TRP A 55 4.82 4.50 3.03
CA TRP A 55 3.90 3.83 3.94
C TRP A 55 3.69 2.35 3.61
N ASN A 56 4.78 1.58 3.59
CA ASN A 56 4.75 0.13 3.40
C ASN A 56 5.87 -0.57 4.19
N TRP A 57 5.85 -1.89 4.32
CA TRP A 57 6.87 -2.64 5.05
C TRP A 57 8.16 -2.87 4.27
N GLY A 58 8.08 -2.74 2.94
CA GLY A 58 9.19 -3.06 2.08
C GLY A 58 9.46 -4.57 2.04
N MET A 59 10.43 -4.93 1.21
CA MET A 59 10.96 -6.29 1.15
C MET A 59 12.49 -6.24 1.17
N HIS A 60 13.11 -7.36 1.48
CA HIS A 60 14.54 -7.51 1.37
C HIS A 60 14.92 -8.75 0.58
N ASP A 61 15.54 -8.52 -0.58
CA ASP A 61 16.15 -9.51 -1.46
C ASP A 61 17.46 -8.91 -2.01
N ASP A 62 18.59 -9.58 -1.77
CA ASP A 62 19.90 -9.06 -2.14
C ASP A 62 20.10 -8.98 -3.66
N ALA A 63 19.46 -9.85 -4.44
CA ALA A 63 19.55 -9.82 -5.90
C ALA A 63 18.74 -8.64 -6.45
N VAL A 64 17.50 -8.47 -5.98
CA VAL A 64 16.65 -7.32 -6.34
C VAL A 64 17.36 -6.01 -5.96
N LEU A 65 17.97 -5.95 -4.77
CA LEU A 65 18.72 -4.78 -4.34
C LEU A 65 19.94 -4.48 -5.23
N ALA A 66 20.63 -5.50 -5.72
CA ALA A 66 21.74 -5.34 -6.66
C ALA A 66 21.26 -4.78 -8.00
N GLU A 67 20.18 -5.34 -8.57
CA GLU A 67 19.56 -4.87 -9.81
C GLU A 67 19.16 -3.39 -9.71
N ILE A 68 18.50 -2.97 -8.62
CA ILE A 68 18.11 -1.56 -8.43
C ILE A 68 19.34 -0.65 -8.42
N ARG A 69 20.46 -1.07 -7.84
CA ARG A 69 21.69 -0.26 -7.79
C ARG A 69 22.33 -0.09 -9.17
N GLU A 70 22.16 -1.06 -10.06
CA GLU A 70 22.61 -0.98 -11.44
C GLU A 70 21.72 -0.04 -12.26
N VAL A 71 20.40 -0.16 -12.12
CA VAL A 71 19.44 0.67 -12.89
C VAL A 71 19.37 2.11 -12.37
N ILE A 72 19.38 2.30 -11.05
CA ILE A 72 19.30 3.62 -10.39
C ILE A 72 20.42 3.77 -9.36
N PRO A 73 21.64 4.13 -9.80
CA PRO A 73 22.76 4.38 -8.90
C PRO A 73 22.42 5.40 -7.81
N GLY A 74 22.56 5.01 -6.55
CA GLY A 74 22.28 5.88 -5.41
C GLY A 74 20.79 6.09 -5.12
N PHE A 75 19.91 5.18 -5.53
CA PHE A 75 18.45 5.30 -5.33
C PHE A 75 18.03 5.65 -3.89
N ALA A 76 18.77 5.16 -2.88
CA ALA A 76 18.52 5.37 -1.46
C ALA A 76 18.98 6.73 -0.89
N ARG A 77 19.56 7.63 -1.71
CA ARG A 77 20.01 8.97 -1.26
C ARG A 77 18.88 9.93 -0.86
N TYR A 78 17.62 9.48 -0.92
CA TYR A 78 16.42 10.28 -0.68
C TYR A 78 15.83 10.05 0.72
N ASP A 79 16.70 9.85 1.71
CA ASP A 79 16.34 9.59 3.11
C ASP A 79 15.49 8.32 3.30
N THR A 80 15.86 7.26 2.57
CA THR A 80 15.18 5.95 2.63
C THR A 80 16.15 4.85 3.07
N ASP A 81 15.59 3.68 3.41
CA ASP A 81 16.37 2.49 3.75
C ASP A 81 16.42 1.43 2.64
N GLY A 82 15.81 1.73 1.50
CA GLY A 82 15.83 0.90 0.30
C GLY A 82 14.92 -0.33 0.32
N PHE A 83 14.22 -0.64 1.42
CA PHE A 83 13.33 -1.80 1.47
C PHE A 83 12.01 -1.54 0.73
N SER A 84 11.48 -0.32 0.82
CA SER A 84 10.24 0.06 0.14
C SER A 84 10.44 0.07 -1.36
N GLU A 85 11.55 0.61 -1.84
CA GLU A 85 11.90 0.66 -3.26
C GLU A 85 12.08 -0.72 -3.88
N GLN A 86 12.52 -1.72 -3.11
CA GLN A 86 12.53 -3.11 -3.59
C GLN A 86 11.13 -3.61 -3.92
N LEU A 87 10.09 -3.24 -3.17
CA LEU A 87 8.70 -3.58 -3.53
C LEU A 87 8.28 -2.89 -4.82
N TYR A 88 8.55 -1.60 -4.97
CA TYR A 88 8.19 -0.84 -6.18
C TYR A 88 8.93 -1.35 -7.42
N PHE A 89 10.21 -1.69 -7.27
CA PHE A 89 10.99 -2.28 -8.35
C PHE A 89 10.42 -3.64 -8.73
N LEU A 90 10.18 -4.52 -7.76
CA LEU A 90 9.58 -5.83 -8.01
C LEU A 90 8.22 -5.68 -8.72
N ALA A 91 7.40 -4.72 -8.30
CA ALA A 91 6.09 -4.47 -8.87
C ALA A 91 6.14 -4.23 -10.39
N LEU A 92 7.07 -3.41 -10.89
CA LEU A 92 7.22 -3.18 -12.33
C LEU A 92 8.05 -4.28 -13.02
N ARG A 93 9.01 -4.90 -12.32
CA ARG A 93 9.89 -5.94 -12.88
C ARG A 93 9.13 -7.18 -13.33
N GLU A 94 8.10 -7.59 -12.58
CA GLU A 94 7.31 -8.78 -12.94
C GLU A 94 6.15 -8.46 -13.91
N VAL A 95 5.95 -7.18 -14.25
CA VAL A 95 5.10 -6.82 -15.39
C VAL A 95 5.86 -7.18 -16.67
N PRO A 96 5.24 -7.88 -17.64
CA PRO A 96 5.86 -8.21 -18.93
C PRO A 96 6.08 -7.00 -19.87
N LEU A 97 6.76 -5.96 -19.36
CA LEU A 97 7.17 -4.75 -20.06
C LEU A 97 8.60 -4.40 -19.62
N GLY A 98 9.50 -4.19 -20.58
CA GLY A 98 10.82 -3.62 -20.32
C GLY A 98 10.71 -2.24 -19.67
N LEU A 99 11.67 -1.87 -18.80
CA LEU A 99 11.64 -0.59 -18.09
C LEU A 99 11.66 0.63 -19.03
N ASP A 100 12.27 0.49 -20.21
CA ASP A 100 12.29 1.49 -21.27
C ASP A 100 10.95 1.59 -22.03
N GLU A 101 10.14 0.53 -22.04
CA GLU A 101 8.82 0.51 -22.69
C GLU A 101 7.77 1.34 -21.94
N TYR A 102 8.06 1.79 -20.71
CA TYR A 102 7.18 2.66 -19.95
C TYR A 102 7.18 4.12 -20.43
N ALA A 103 8.14 4.51 -21.26
CA ALA A 103 8.16 5.86 -21.84
C ALA A 103 6.87 6.14 -22.64
N GLY A 104 6.16 7.21 -22.28
CA GLY A 104 4.88 7.57 -22.88
C GLY A 104 3.68 6.72 -22.43
N LYS A 105 3.86 5.77 -21.49
CA LYS A 105 2.75 5.01 -20.89
C LYS A 105 2.14 5.77 -19.71
N SER A 106 0.82 5.69 -19.57
CA SER A 106 0.09 6.21 -18.42
C SER A 106 0.08 5.18 -17.28
N VAL A 107 0.68 5.51 -16.15
CA VAL A 107 0.80 4.64 -14.97
C VAL A 107 0.07 5.28 -13.79
N LEU A 108 -0.85 4.56 -13.18
CA LEU A 108 -1.57 4.98 -11.99
C LEU A 108 -1.11 4.17 -10.77
N GLU A 109 -0.63 4.82 -9.71
CA GLU A 109 -0.55 4.20 -8.39
C GLU A 109 -1.83 4.50 -7.60
N VAL A 110 -2.56 3.46 -7.21
CA VAL A 110 -3.73 3.57 -6.33
C VAL A 110 -3.28 3.33 -4.89
N GLY A 111 -3.53 4.29 -4.01
CA GLY A 111 -3.03 4.30 -2.63
C GLY A 111 -1.62 4.88 -2.49
N CYS A 112 -1.29 5.94 -3.23
CA CYS A 112 0.08 6.45 -3.34
C CYS A 112 0.63 7.14 -2.08
N GLY A 113 -0.23 7.42 -1.08
CA GLY A 113 0.12 8.16 0.12
C GLY A 113 0.81 9.49 -0.20
N LEU A 114 2.05 9.64 0.28
CA LEU A 114 2.85 10.86 0.09
C LEU A 114 3.54 10.95 -1.28
N GLY A 115 3.36 9.96 -2.16
CA GLY A 115 3.93 9.94 -3.51
C GLY A 115 5.41 9.59 -3.60
N GLU A 116 6.07 9.23 -2.48
CA GLU A 116 7.51 8.92 -2.47
C GLU A 116 7.83 7.62 -3.25
N GLY A 117 6.90 6.66 -3.27
CA GLY A 117 6.97 5.48 -4.13
C GLY A 117 6.92 5.83 -5.62
N LEU A 118 5.96 6.68 -5.99
CA LEU A 118 5.87 7.28 -7.32
C LEU A 118 7.14 8.04 -7.74
N ASN A 119 7.75 8.77 -6.80
CA ASN A 119 9.03 9.46 -7.02
C ASN A 119 10.22 8.50 -7.18
N PHE A 120 10.14 7.28 -6.65
CA PHE A 120 11.06 6.22 -7.02
C PHE A 120 10.77 5.70 -8.43
N LEU A 121 9.50 5.42 -8.75
CA LEU A 121 9.10 4.95 -10.09
C LEU A 121 9.48 5.94 -11.20
N SER A 122 9.37 7.26 -10.98
CA SER A 122 9.76 8.27 -11.98
C SER A 122 11.23 8.21 -12.39
N ARG A 123 12.09 7.72 -11.50
CA ARG A 123 13.51 7.49 -11.75
C ARG A 123 13.76 6.12 -12.38
N LEU A 124 12.92 5.14 -12.08
CA LEU A 124 13.00 3.78 -12.61
C LEU A 124 12.55 3.71 -14.08
N VAL A 125 11.48 4.44 -14.41
CA VAL A 125 10.85 4.45 -15.73
C VAL A 125 10.75 5.89 -16.26
N PRO A 126 11.90 6.51 -16.61
CA PRO A 126 11.92 7.89 -17.08
C PRO A 126 11.08 8.04 -18.36
N GLY A 127 10.25 9.10 -18.40
CA GLY A 127 9.35 9.38 -19.52
C GLY A 127 7.97 8.75 -19.42
N ALA A 128 7.68 7.95 -18.40
CA ALA A 128 6.32 7.54 -18.07
C ALA A 128 5.49 8.71 -17.52
N GLU A 129 4.19 8.69 -17.77
CA GLU A 129 3.24 9.63 -17.18
C GLU A 129 2.68 9.02 -15.89
N LEU A 130 3.21 9.44 -14.74
CA LEU A 130 2.86 8.83 -13.46
C LEU A 130 1.81 9.67 -12.73
N THR A 131 0.71 9.03 -12.36
CA THR A 131 -0.33 9.62 -11.53
C THR A 131 -0.48 8.82 -10.23
N GLY A 132 -0.50 9.51 -9.09
CA GLY A 132 -0.81 8.91 -7.80
C GLY A 132 -2.22 9.28 -7.37
N LEU A 133 -2.99 8.31 -6.91
CA LEU A 133 -4.30 8.51 -6.30
C LEU A 133 -4.29 8.05 -4.84
N ASP A 134 -4.88 8.82 -3.95
CA ASP A 134 -5.06 8.45 -2.54
C ASP A 134 -6.35 9.05 -1.96
N LEU A 135 -6.92 8.36 -0.97
CA LEU A 135 -8.13 8.78 -0.26
C LEU A 135 -7.83 9.90 0.76
N SER A 136 -6.58 10.00 1.25
CA SER A 136 -6.17 11.06 2.18
C SER A 136 -5.89 12.35 1.42
N THR A 137 -6.75 13.35 1.64
CA THR A 137 -6.53 14.71 1.10
C THR A 137 -5.21 15.30 1.60
N ALA A 138 -4.86 15.11 2.89
CA ALA A 138 -3.62 15.66 3.42
C ALA A 138 -2.36 14.99 2.84
N ALA A 139 -2.43 13.70 2.49
CA ALA A 139 -1.34 13.01 1.81
C ALA A 139 -1.13 13.56 0.40
N ILE A 140 -2.21 13.73 -0.36
CA ILE A 140 -2.18 14.30 -1.72
C ILE A 140 -1.66 15.73 -1.73
N ASP A 141 -2.12 16.58 -0.81
CA ASP A 141 -1.65 17.97 -0.73
C ASP A 141 -0.14 18.04 -0.44
N ARG A 142 0.38 17.13 0.41
CA ARG A 142 1.83 17.04 0.67
C ARG A 142 2.59 16.50 -0.52
N ALA A 143 2.07 15.49 -1.21
CA ALA A 143 2.66 14.95 -2.43
C ALA A 143 2.81 16.05 -3.49
N LYS A 144 1.73 16.82 -3.73
CA LYS A 144 1.74 17.97 -4.64
C LYS A 144 2.79 19.02 -4.23
N ALA A 145 2.81 19.40 -2.96
CA ALA A 145 3.72 20.42 -2.46
C ALA A 145 5.20 20.03 -2.59
N ARG A 146 5.52 18.74 -2.48
CA ARG A 146 6.90 18.23 -2.45
C ARG A 146 7.40 17.75 -3.81
N LEU A 147 6.54 17.15 -4.62
CA LEU A 147 6.94 16.33 -5.76
C LEU A 147 6.42 16.83 -7.11
N SER A 148 5.38 17.68 -7.17
CA SER A 148 4.87 18.16 -8.47
C SER A 148 5.82 19.10 -9.23
N ARG A 149 6.92 19.53 -8.60
CA ARG A 149 7.98 20.29 -9.29
C ARG A 149 8.90 19.42 -10.15
N SER A 150 8.81 18.09 -10.02
CA SER A 150 9.76 17.14 -10.60
C SER A 150 9.50 16.79 -12.08
N GLY A 151 8.40 17.25 -12.68
CA GLY A 151 7.98 16.83 -14.02
C GLY A 151 7.48 15.37 -14.05
N GLY A 152 6.43 15.07 -14.81
CA GLY A 152 5.92 13.69 -14.99
C GLY A 152 5.20 13.07 -13.80
N LEU A 153 4.97 13.80 -12.70
CA LEU A 153 4.21 13.34 -11.53
C LEU A 153 2.93 14.18 -11.33
N THR A 154 1.78 13.51 -11.35
CA THR A 154 0.47 14.08 -11.03
C THR A 154 -0.12 13.40 -9.79
N PHE A 155 -0.87 14.14 -8.97
CA PHE A 155 -1.51 13.59 -7.77
C PHE A 155 -2.99 13.98 -7.73
N VAL A 156 -3.85 13.00 -7.51
CA VAL A 156 -5.31 13.14 -7.52
C VAL A 156 -5.89 12.60 -6.22
N HIS A 157 -6.78 13.35 -5.60
CA HIS A 157 -7.57 12.82 -4.49
C HIS A 157 -8.73 12.00 -5.05
N GLY A 158 -8.91 10.77 -4.58
CA GLY A 158 -10.00 9.92 -5.06
C GLY A 158 -10.13 8.61 -4.29
N ASP A 159 -11.14 7.84 -4.67
CA ASP A 159 -11.47 6.56 -4.06
C ASP A 159 -11.05 5.42 -5.01
N ALA A 160 -10.35 4.41 -4.47
CA ALA A 160 -9.94 3.22 -5.22
C ALA A 160 -11.14 2.43 -5.77
N GLU A 161 -12.30 2.53 -5.11
CA GLU A 161 -13.53 1.84 -5.50
C GLU A 161 -14.41 2.68 -6.46
N ASN A 162 -13.95 3.88 -6.81
CA ASN A 162 -14.58 4.79 -7.76
C ASN A 162 -13.51 5.69 -8.41
N LEU A 163 -12.74 5.11 -9.31
CA LEU A 163 -11.57 5.73 -9.91
C LEU A 163 -11.99 6.89 -10.84
N PRO A 164 -11.51 8.13 -10.62
CA PRO A 164 -11.90 9.31 -11.41
C PRO A 164 -11.11 9.39 -12.73
N PHE A 165 -11.05 8.29 -13.47
CA PHE A 165 -10.38 8.17 -14.76
C PHE A 165 -11.33 7.58 -15.79
N GLU A 166 -11.14 7.97 -17.05
CA GLU A 166 -11.92 7.45 -18.17
C GLU A 166 -11.66 5.96 -18.39
N ASP A 167 -12.63 5.28 -19.00
CA ASP A 167 -12.48 3.90 -19.45
C ASP A 167 -11.31 3.79 -20.43
N ASP A 168 -10.59 2.66 -20.39
CA ASP A 168 -9.49 2.38 -21.33
C ASP A 168 -8.43 3.50 -21.46
N SER A 169 -8.11 4.19 -20.37
CA SER A 169 -7.21 5.35 -20.38
C SER A 169 -5.80 5.07 -19.83
N LEU A 170 -5.63 3.99 -19.07
CA LEU A 170 -4.39 3.66 -18.36
C LEU A 170 -3.67 2.45 -18.95
N ASP A 171 -2.35 2.54 -19.11
CA ASP A 171 -1.53 1.40 -19.54
C ASP A 171 -1.19 0.46 -18.37
N VAL A 172 -0.91 1.02 -17.19
CA VAL A 172 -0.50 0.25 -16.00
C VAL A 172 -1.15 0.81 -14.73
N VAL A 173 -1.66 -0.07 -13.88
CA VAL A 173 -2.11 0.24 -12.52
C VAL A 173 -1.22 -0.49 -11.52
N VAL A 174 -0.67 0.26 -10.58
CA VAL A 174 0.15 -0.20 -9.45
C VAL A 174 -0.67 -0.05 -8.18
N ASN A 175 -0.72 -1.09 -7.35
CA ASN A 175 -1.29 -1.02 -6.01
C ASN A 175 -0.39 -1.77 -5.03
N ILE A 176 0.21 -1.04 -4.09
CA ILE A 176 1.18 -1.57 -3.14
C ILE A 176 0.73 -1.24 -1.72
N GLU A 177 0.50 -2.27 -0.90
CA GLU A 177 0.12 -2.19 0.51
C GLU A 177 -0.98 -1.16 0.79
N SER A 178 -2.11 -1.27 0.08
CA SER A 178 -3.23 -0.31 0.23
C SER A 178 -4.60 -1.00 0.26
N SER A 179 -4.81 -1.99 -0.62
CA SER A 179 -6.07 -2.71 -0.77
C SER A 179 -6.56 -3.48 0.46
N HIS A 180 -5.68 -3.77 1.43
CA HIS A 180 -6.08 -4.33 2.72
C HIS A 180 -7.01 -3.40 3.53
N THR A 181 -7.12 -2.13 3.13
CA THR A 181 -8.07 -1.16 3.68
C THR A 181 -9.27 -0.87 2.78
N TYR A 182 -9.47 -1.61 1.68
CA TYR A 182 -10.60 -1.39 0.77
C TYR A 182 -11.79 -2.26 1.19
N PRO A 183 -12.91 -1.67 1.67
CA PRO A 183 -14.11 -2.43 1.97
C PRO A 183 -14.59 -3.28 0.80
N ASP A 184 -14.62 -2.73 -0.42
CA ASP A 184 -15.11 -3.45 -1.60
C ASP A 184 -13.95 -3.72 -2.59
N PHE A 185 -13.23 -4.81 -2.34
CA PHE A 185 -12.09 -5.19 -3.17
C PHE A 185 -12.48 -5.69 -4.56
N GLU A 186 -13.66 -6.29 -4.69
CA GLU A 186 -14.21 -6.68 -5.99
C GLU A 186 -14.52 -5.43 -6.83
N ARG A 187 -15.12 -4.40 -6.23
CA ARG A 187 -15.34 -3.10 -6.87
C ARG A 187 -14.02 -2.43 -7.27
N PHE A 188 -12.99 -2.49 -6.44
CA PHE A 188 -11.66 -2.00 -6.81
C PHE A 188 -11.13 -2.72 -8.06
N LEU A 189 -11.17 -4.05 -8.11
CA LEU A 189 -10.73 -4.80 -9.29
C LEU A 189 -11.57 -4.49 -10.54
N ALA A 190 -12.88 -4.28 -10.38
CA ALA A 190 -13.76 -3.86 -11.46
C ALA A 190 -13.39 -2.46 -12.00
N GLU A 191 -13.09 -1.51 -11.12
CA GLU A 191 -12.64 -0.17 -11.51
C GLU A 191 -11.26 -0.21 -12.19
N VAL A 192 -10.31 -1.02 -11.67
CA VAL A 192 -9.03 -1.26 -12.33
C VAL A 192 -9.21 -1.80 -13.74
N ALA A 193 -10.06 -2.82 -13.90
CA ALA A 193 -10.37 -3.37 -15.19
C ALA A 193 -11.02 -2.33 -16.12
N ARG A 194 -11.89 -1.46 -15.60
CA ARG A 194 -12.54 -0.39 -16.38
C ARG A 194 -11.52 0.60 -16.93
N VAL A 195 -10.64 1.13 -16.08
CA VAL A 195 -9.70 2.20 -16.46
C VAL A 195 -8.49 1.72 -17.26
N LEU A 196 -8.10 0.44 -17.13
CA LEU A 196 -7.03 -0.13 -17.94
C LEU A 196 -7.44 -0.22 -19.40
N LYS A 197 -6.54 0.15 -20.32
CA LYS A 197 -6.64 -0.15 -21.75
C LYS A 197 -6.71 -1.67 -21.97
N PRO A 198 -7.32 -2.16 -23.08
CA PRO A 198 -7.23 -3.56 -23.44
C PRO A 198 -5.76 -3.98 -23.59
N GLY A 199 -5.35 -5.01 -22.87
CA GLY A 199 -3.96 -5.44 -22.79
C GLY A 199 -3.07 -4.68 -21.80
N GLY A 200 -3.61 -3.70 -21.08
CA GLY A 200 -2.95 -3.00 -19.96
C GLY A 200 -2.80 -3.89 -18.73
N TRP A 201 -1.98 -3.45 -17.76
CA TRP A 201 -1.48 -4.29 -16.67
C TRP A 201 -1.87 -3.79 -15.29
N LEU A 202 -2.28 -4.70 -14.41
CA LEU A 202 -2.34 -4.51 -12.96
C LEU A 202 -1.15 -5.21 -12.32
N THR A 203 -0.41 -4.50 -11.48
CA THR A 203 0.54 -5.09 -10.52
C THR A 203 0.09 -4.77 -9.10
N HIS A 204 -0.19 -5.82 -8.33
CA HIS A 204 -0.83 -5.76 -7.03
C HIS A 204 0.03 -6.46 -5.98
N ILE A 205 0.56 -5.71 -5.02
CA ILE A 205 1.33 -6.26 -3.91
C ILE A 205 0.64 -5.88 -2.60
N ASP A 206 0.18 -6.85 -1.84
CA ASP A 206 -0.43 -6.54 -0.54
C ASP A 206 -0.26 -7.66 0.46
N THR A 207 -0.70 -7.36 1.66
CA THR A 207 -0.86 -8.27 2.77
C THR A 207 -2.24 -8.94 2.71
N PHE A 208 -2.29 -10.23 3.00
CA PHE A 208 -3.50 -11.02 2.88
C PHE A 208 -3.78 -11.80 4.17
N THR A 209 -5.00 -11.65 4.66
CA THR A 209 -5.62 -12.67 5.55
C THR A 209 -6.10 -13.85 4.72
N THR A 210 -6.28 -15.00 5.36
CA THR A 210 -6.84 -16.21 4.73
C THR A 210 -8.10 -15.90 3.91
N GLY A 211 -9.12 -15.26 4.50
CA GLY A 211 -10.37 -14.95 3.81
C GLY A 211 -10.21 -13.98 2.62
N ARG A 212 -9.31 -12.99 2.72
CA ARG A 212 -9.03 -12.08 1.60
C ARG A 212 -8.31 -12.76 0.45
N TYR A 213 -7.41 -13.69 0.76
CA TYR A 213 -6.73 -14.47 -0.27
C TYR A 213 -7.67 -15.47 -0.94
N GLU A 214 -8.60 -16.06 -0.18
CA GLU A 214 -9.66 -16.92 -0.73
C GLU A 214 -10.61 -16.17 -1.66
N LEU A 215 -11.03 -14.94 -1.29
CA LEU A 215 -11.79 -14.06 -2.18
C LEU A 215 -11.04 -13.82 -3.49
N LEU A 216 -9.78 -13.38 -3.42
CA LEU A 216 -8.99 -13.13 -4.63
C LEU A 216 -8.85 -14.42 -5.46
N THR A 217 -8.59 -15.56 -4.81
CA THR A 217 -8.52 -16.86 -5.49
C THR A 217 -9.82 -17.24 -6.21
N ARG A 218 -10.98 -16.88 -5.64
CA ARG A 218 -12.28 -17.06 -6.30
C ARG A 218 -12.42 -16.14 -7.51
N LEU A 219 -12.18 -14.84 -7.35
CA LEU A 219 -12.25 -13.85 -8.42
C LEU A 219 -11.28 -14.16 -9.58
N LYS A 220 -10.11 -14.74 -9.29
CA LYS A 220 -9.14 -15.22 -10.30
C LYS A 220 -9.69 -16.35 -11.19
N LYS A 221 -10.62 -17.16 -10.68
CA LYS A 221 -11.20 -18.32 -11.39
C LYS A 221 -12.45 -17.95 -12.18
N GLU A 222 -13.13 -16.89 -11.78
CA GLU A 222 -14.26 -16.36 -12.53
C GLU A 222 -13.78 -15.81 -13.86
N SER A 223 -14.52 -16.05 -14.94
CA SER A 223 -14.21 -15.46 -16.24
C SER A 223 -14.49 -13.95 -16.19
N GLY A 224 -13.47 -13.20 -15.80
CA GLY A 224 -13.53 -11.75 -15.63
C GLY A 224 -12.68 -11.00 -16.66
N PRO A 225 -12.70 -9.66 -16.60
CA PRO A 225 -11.95 -8.80 -17.53
C PRO A 225 -10.43 -8.78 -17.27
N LEU A 226 -9.96 -9.42 -16.19
CA LEU A 226 -8.55 -9.51 -15.82
C LEU A 226 -8.06 -10.96 -15.92
N GLU A 227 -7.07 -11.18 -16.77
CA GLU A 227 -6.32 -12.43 -16.88
C GLU A 227 -5.11 -12.39 -15.92
N TRP A 228 -5.06 -13.30 -14.94
CA TRP A 228 -3.99 -13.35 -13.95
C TRP A 228 -2.82 -14.18 -14.45
N VAL A 229 -1.66 -13.54 -14.67
CA VAL A 229 -0.51 -14.17 -15.32
C VAL A 229 0.64 -14.52 -14.37
N HIS A 230 0.68 -13.88 -13.19
CA HIS A 230 1.74 -14.07 -12.21
C HIS A 230 1.19 -14.04 -10.79
N GLU A 231 1.76 -14.88 -9.93
CA GLU A 231 1.63 -14.80 -8.49
C GLU A 231 2.93 -15.23 -7.81
N ARG A 232 3.40 -14.44 -6.83
CA ARG A 232 4.55 -14.75 -5.99
C ARG A 232 4.25 -14.45 -4.53
N ASP A 233 4.52 -15.42 -3.65
CA ASP A 233 4.55 -15.20 -2.20
C ASP A 233 5.88 -14.56 -1.81
N ILE A 234 5.84 -13.35 -1.27
CA ILE A 234 7.02 -12.56 -0.85
C ILE A 234 7.08 -12.44 0.68
N SER A 235 6.39 -13.31 1.41
CA SER A 235 6.27 -13.25 2.86
C SER A 235 7.63 -13.36 3.57
N ALA A 236 8.59 -14.09 3.02
CA ALA A 236 9.90 -14.26 3.66
C ALA A 236 10.74 -12.98 3.56
N GLU A 237 10.72 -12.35 2.40
CA GLU A 237 11.42 -11.12 2.07
C GLU A 237 10.85 -9.93 2.87
N VAL A 238 9.51 -9.84 2.97
CA VAL A 238 8.84 -8.83 3.79
C VAL A 238 9.12 -9.04 5.28
N ARG A 239 9.04 -10.29 5.79
CA ARG A 239 9.42 -10.59 7.19
C ARG A 239 10.86 -10.17 7.49
N THR A 240 11.76 -10.35 6.54
CA THR A 240 13.16 -9.95 6.68
C THR A 240 13.31 -8.43 6.74
N ALA A 241 12.63 -7.69 5.84
CA ALA A 241 12.60 -6.23 5.88
C ALA A 241 12.05 -5.70 7.21
N ILE A 242 10.92 -6.23 7.69
CA ILE A 242 10.34 -5.86 8.99
C ILE A 242 11.35 -6.09 10.12
N ARG A 243 11.97 -7.29 10.19
CA ARG A 243 12.96 -7.58 11.23
C ARG A 243 14.12 -6.58 11.22
N ARG A 244 14.64 -6.23 10.03
CA ARG A 244 15.70 -5.24 9.86
C ARG A 244 15.27 -3.83 10.25
N ARG A 245 14.07 -3.39 9.86
CA ARG A 245 13.50 -2.09 10.27
C ARG A 245 13.21 -2.01 11.77
N MET A 246 12.97 -3.15 12.43
CA MET A 246 12.72 -3.22 13.88
C MET A 246 14.00 -3.24 14.74
N THR A 247 15.18 -3.45 14.18
CA THR A 247 16.44 -3.48 14.96
C THR A 247 16.74 -2.11 15.60
N PRO A 248 17.28 -2.07 16.83
CA PRO A 248 17.74 -0.81 17.44
C PRO A 248 18.68 -0.04 16.53
N GLY A 249 18.45 1.27 16.41
CA GLY A 249 19.27 2.13 15.57
C GLY A 249 19.05 1.97 14.07
N SER A 250 18.09 1.17 13.59
CA SER A 250 17.74 1.13 12.16
C SER A 250 17.33 2.51 11.62
N HIS A 251 17.44 2.72 10.31
CA HIS A 251 16.95 3.95 9.66
C HIS A 251 15.49 4.23 10.05
N PHE A 252 14.62 3.23 9.91
CA PHE A 252 13.21 3.30 10.29
C PHE A 252 13.01 3.78 11.74
N ARG A 253 13.76 3.23 12.72
CA ARG A 253 13.63 3.65 14.12
C ARG A 253 14.16 5.07 14.35
N ARG A 254 15.29 5.43 13.75
CA ARG A 254 15.84 6.79 13.84
C ARG A 254 14.90 7.82 13.24
N ALA A 255 14.31 7.52 12.08
CA ALA A 255 13.33 8.38 11.42
C ALA A 255 12.09 8.60 12.30
N PHE A 256 11.59 7.54 12.94
CA PHE A 256 10.50 7.66 13.91
C PHE A 256 10.90 8.46 15.15
N ASP A 257 12.06 8.20 15.73
CA ASP A 257 12.55 8.87 16.94
C ASP A 257 12.83 10.37 16.71
N ALA A 258 13.14 10.76 15.46
CA ALA A 258 13.31 12.15 15.06
C ALA A 258 12.00 12.93 14.96
N LYS A 259 10.84 12.25 14.94
CA LYS A 259 9.53 12.93 14.88
C LYS A 259 9.25 13.64 16.20
N ARG A 260 8.96 14.95 16.13
CA ARG A 260 8.57 15.77 17.29
C ARG A 260 7.17 15.38 17.76
N MET A 261 7.09 14.46 18.72
CA MET A 261 5.83 14.01 19.34
C MET A 261 5.86 14.21 20.86
N PRO A 262 4.73 14.58 21.50
CA PRO A 262 4.59 14.55 22.95
C PRO A 262 4.90 13.16 23.52
N LEU A 263 5.51 13.08 24.71
CA LEU A 263 5.97 11.81 25.30
C LEU A 263 4.87 10.71 25.36
N PRO A 264 3.61 11.01 25.76
CA PRO A 264 2.54 10.02 25.76
C PRO A 264 2.19 9.51 24.35
N ALA A 265 2.19 10.40 23.36
CA ALA A 265 1.94 10.06 21.95
C ALA A 265 3.08 9.22 21.37
N ARG A 266 4.33 9.51 21.74
CA ARG A 266 5.50 8.74 21.31
C ARG A 266 5.46 7.30 21.85
N VAL A 267 5.16 7.15 23.13
CA VAL A 267 4.98 5.85 23.79
C VAL A 267 3.84 5.06 23.15
N LEU A 268 2.70 5.72 22.94
CA LEU A 268 1.54 5.07 22.32
C LEU A 268 1.85 4.68 20.88
N GLY A 269 2.48 5.56 20.09
CA GLY A 269 2.91 5.29 18.72
C GLY A 269 3.91 4.15 18.61
N GLU A 270 4.87 4.05 19.53
CA GLU A 270 5.84 2.95 19.54
C GLU A 270 5.19 1.59 19.83
N GLU A 271 4.28 1.55 20.82
CA GLU A 271 3.56 0.31 21.16
C GLU A 271 2.50 -0.04 20.12
N ALA A 272 1.77 0.96 19.60
CA ALA A 272 0.87 0.81 18.46
C ALA A 272 1.64 0.25 17.27
N ARG A 273 2.83 0.74 16.95
CA ARG A 273 3.66 0.20 15.86
C ARG A 273 4.05 -1.27 16.08
N LYS A 274 4.45 -1.65 17.29
CA LYS A 274 4.72 -3.06 17.62
C LYS A 274 3.45 -3.92 17.58
N ALA A 275 2.29 -3.33 17.83
CA ALA A 275 1.03 -4.04 17.95
C ALA A 275 0.23 -4.14 16.65
N ILE A 276 0.36 -3.14 15.79
CA ILE A 276 -0.49 -2.85 14.62
C ILE A 276 0.22 -3.24 13.31
N PHE A 277 1.55 -3.26 13.32
CA PHE A 277 2.31 -2.96 12.12
C PHE A 277 3.42 -4.01 11.94
N GLY A 278 3.11 -5.08 11.21
CA GLY A 278 4.05 -6.11 10.73
C GLY A 278 4.73 -6.99 11.80
N ALA A 279 4.73 -6.59 13.07
CA ALA A 279 5.56 -7.23 14.09
C ALA A 279 5.13 -8.68 14.38
N LYS A 280 3.83 -8.94 14.53
CA LYS A 280 3.34 -10.32 14.70
C LYS A 280 3.61 -11.16 13.46
N PHE A 281 3.43 -10.59 12.26
CA PHE A 281 3.77 -11.23 11.00
C PHE A 281 5.27 -11.60 10.92
N ALA A 282 6.16 -10.74 11.39
CA ALA A 282 7.60 -10.99 11.50
C ALA A 282 8.03 -11.91 12.64
N GLY A 283 7.07 -12.39 13.46
CA GLY A 283 7.31 -13.33 14.57
C GLY A 283 7.67 -12.68 15.90
N PHE A 284 7.44 -11.38 16.08
CA PHE A 284 7.68 -10.71 17.35
C PHE A 284 6.53 -10.99 18.35
N PRO A 285 6.84 -11.44 19.58
CA PRO A 285 5.82 -11.68 20.59
C PRO A 285 5.20 -10.39 21.10
N GLU A 286 3.93 -10.45 21.51
CA GLU A 286 3.22 -9.29 22.04
C GLU A 286 3.69 -8.92 23.46
N SER A 287 4.11 -7.66 23.64
CA SER A 287 4.61 -7.16 24.92
C SER A 287 3.50 -7.13 25.99
N ARG A 288 3.86 -7.27 27.27
CA ARG A 288 2.90 -7.11 28.39
C ARG A 288 2.26 -5.72 28.37
N ARG A 289 3.03 -4.69 28.01
CA ARG A 289 2.56 -3.30 27.90
C ARG A 289 1.53 -3.14 26.79
N THR A 290 1.77 -3.71 25.62
CA THR A 290 0.81 -3.73 24.52
C THR A 290 -0.50 -4.41 24.92
N ARG A 291 -0.43 -5.56 25.62
CA ARG A 291 -1.63 -6.24 26.13
C ARG A 291 -2.44 -5.38 27.10
N LEU A 292 -1.78 -4.66 28.01
CA LEU A 292 -2.43 -3.74 28.94
C LEU A 292 -3.10 -2.57 28.22
N LEU A 293 -2.40 -1.95 27.25
CA LEU A 293 -2.95 -0.84 26.45
C LEU A 293 -4.16 -1.28 25.61
N LYS A 294 -4.16 -2.51 25.09
CA LYS A 294 -5.31 -3.10 24.39
C LYS A 294 -6.51 -3.28 25.32
N LYS A 295 -6.29 -3.84 26.52
CA LYS A 295 -7.34 -3.98 27.54
C LYS A 295 -7.93 -2.63 27.96
N ALA A 296 -7.11 -1.59 27.99
CA ALA A 296 -7.52 -0.23 28.31
C ALA A 296 -8.19 0.52 27.14
N GLY A 297 -8.32 -0.10 25.95
CA GLY A 297 -8.88 0.56 24.77
C GLY A 297 -7.99 1.64 24.15
N LEU A 298 -6.73 1.75 24.57
CA LEU A 298 -5.78 2.77 24.11
C LEU A 298 -5.05 2.34 22.82
N VAL A 299 -4.94 1.03 22.59
CA VAL A 299 -4.39 0.45 21.35
C VAL A 299 -5.42 -0.55 20.79
N PRO A 300 -5.67 -0.56 19.48
CA PRO A 300 -6.59 -1.51 18.85
C PRO A 300 -6.26 -2.98 19.15
N ALA A 301 -7.28 -3.78 19.41
CA ALA A 301 -7.17 -5.23 19.29
C ALA A 301 -7.21 -5.61 17.79
N LEU A 302 -6.04 -5.76 17.17
CA LEU A 302 -5.95 -6.37 15.85
C LEU A 302 -6.40 -7.84 15.92
N THR A 303 -7.61 -8.08 15.45
CA THR A 303 -8.19 -9.41 15.20
C THR A 303 -7.99 -9.74 13.72
N ALA A 304 -7.50 -10.95 13.43
CA ALA A 304 -7.09 -11.44 12.10
C ALA A 304 -5.93 -10.64 11.49
N LEU A 305 -4.72 -11.09 11.83
CA LEU A 305 -3.47 -10.57 11.26
C LEU A 305 -3.28 -11.15 9.87
N PRO A 306 -2.52 -10.47 9.00
CA PRO A 306 -2.18 -11.06 7.72
C PRO A 306 -1.35 -12.33 7.89
N ASP A 307 -1.66 -13.32 7.04
CA ASP A 307 -1.02 -14.62 6.99
C ASP A 307 0.10 -14.65 5.94
N SER A 308 -0.01 -13.82 4.90
CA SER A 308 0.97 -13.73 3.81
C SER A 308 1.09 -12.33 3.21
N TYR A 309 2.18 -12.10 2.48
CA TYR A 309 2.34 -11.01 1.54
C TYR A 309 2.52 -11.60 0.16
N ARG A 310 1.76 -11.12 -0.82
CA ARG A 310 1.75 -11.68 -2.17
C ARG A 310 1.79 -10.57 -3.21
N HIS A 311 2.48 -10.87 -4.29
CA HIS A 311 2.52 -10.09 -5.51
C HIS A 311 1.73 -10.83 -6.59
N HIS A 312 0.81 -10.12 -7.23
CA HIS A 312 0.03 -10.59 -8.37
C HIS A 312 0.22 -9.65 -9.55
N VAL A 313 0.24 -10.22 -10.75
CA VAL A 313 0.16 -9.45 -12.00
C VAL A 313 -1.00 -9.97 -12.82
N ALA A 314 -1.81 -9.06 -13.34
CA ALA A 314 -2.92 -9.35 -14.23
C ALA A 314 -2.90 -8.43 -15.44
N ARG A 315 -3.48 -8.92 -16.54
CA ARG A 315 -3.65 -8.18 -17.78
C ARG A 315 -5.13 -7.99 -18.06
N LYS A 316 -5.55 -6.81 -18.53
CA LYS A 316 -6.91 -6.66 -19.06
C LYS A 316 -7.05 -7.46 -20.37
N VAL A 317 -8.06 -8.32 -20.45
CA VAL A 317 -8.34 -9.13 -21.64
C VAL A 317 -8.71 -8.23 -22.82
N GLN A 318 -8.19 -8.55 -24.01
CA GLN A 318 -8.60 -7.88 -25.24
C GLN A 318 -10.00 -8.35 -25.66
N GLY A 319 -10.97 -7.43 -25.78
CA GLY A 319 -12.22 -7.71 -26.51
C GLY A 319 -13.45 -8.11 -25.70
N LEU A 320 -13.51 -7.85 -24.40
CA LEU A 320 -14.82 -7.71 -23.73
C LEU A 320 -15.35 -6.30 -24.00
N ALA A 321 -15.88 -6.09 -25.20
CA ALA A 321 -16.82 -4.99 -25.42
C ALA A 321 -18.03 -5.23 -24.50
N PRO A 322 -18.61 -4.16 -23.91
CA PRO A 322 -19.76 -4.27 -23.01
C PRO A 322 -20.97 -4.98 -23.65
#